data_AF-A0A7K2LSP2-F1
#
_entry.id   AF-A0A7K2LSP2-F1
#
_cell.length_a   1.000
_cell.length_b   1.000
_cell.length_c   1.000
_cell.angle_alpha   90.00
_cell.angle_beta   90.00
_cell.angle_gamma   90.00
#
_symmetry.space_group_name_H-M   'P 1'
#
loop_
_entity.id
_entity.type
_entity.pdbx_description
1 polymer ?
#
loop_
_entity_poly.entity_id
_entity_poly.type
_entity_poly.pdbx_seq_one_letter_code
_entity_poly.pdbx_strand_id
1 'polypeptide(L)'
;MPLTRRSLMEAAAARFGWRRAYGDTTEVDALLTEQSETAYTAAADHAALATAKNTDALAVQPGVLDARGRILADVLYLEGVLTSARNRGLPSEVIERLEDVVDHGHELTVLLAHAVRSTAAAHASSGS
;
A
#
# COMPACT_ATOMS: atom_id res chain seq x y z
N MET A 1 -17.23 3.80 -22.06
CA MET A 1 -18.30 3.58 -21.05
C MET A 1 -17.76 4.05 -19.71
N PRO A 2 -18.28 5.13 -19.09
CA PRO A 2 -17.78 5.58 -17.80
C PRO A 2 -18.28 4.61 -16.72
N LEU A 3 -17.35 3.99 -15.99
CA LEU A 3 -17.68 3.14 -14.85
C LEU A 3 -18.38 4.01 -13.80
N THR A 4 -19.62 3.66 -13.45
CA THR A 4 -20.36 4.39 -12.41
C THR A 4 -19.64 4.21 -11.08
N ARG A 5 -19.71 5.22 -10.18
CA ARG A 5 -19.07 5.19 -8.85
C ARG A 5 -19.31 3.88 -8.08
N ARG A 6 -20.47 3.23 -8.31
CA ARG A 6 -20.85 1.92 -7.75
C ARG A 6 -20.01 0.76 -8.28
N SER A 7 -19.73 0.70 -9.59
CA SER A 7 -18.92 -0.40 -10.15
C SER A 7 -17.43 -0.29 -9.76
N LEU A 8 -16.94 0.94 -9.52
CA LEU A 8 -15.60 1.16 -8.96
C LEU A 8 -15.51 0.68 -7.51
N MET A 9 -16.53 0.94 -6.69
CA MET A 9 -16.60 0.44 -5.31
C MET A 9 -16.76 -1.08 -5.25
N GLU A 10 -17.53 -1.70 -6.15
CA GLU A 10 -17.67 -3.16 -6.24
C GLU A 10 -16.38 -3.84 -6.71
N ALA A 11 -15.69 -3.26 -7.70
CA ALA A 11 -14.38 -3.76 -8.14
C ALA A 11 -13.32 -3.61 -7.04
N ALA A 12 -13.34 -2.50 -6.30
CA ALA A 12 -12.52 -2.30 -5.11
C ALA A 12 -12.87 -3.35 -4.05
N ALA A 13 -14.13 -3.53 -3.68
CA ALA A 13 -14.57 -4.50 -2.68
C ALA A 13 -14.15 -5.95 -3.03
N ALA A 14 -14.25 -6.32 -4.30
CA ALA A 14 -13.79 -7.62 -4.78
C ALA A 14 -12.26 -7.78 -4.70
N ARG A 15 -11.50 -6.71 -5.01
CA ARG A 15 -10.03 -6.71 -4.97
C ARG A 15 -9.46 -6.62 -3.55
N PHE A 16 -10.18 -5.99 -2.62
CA PHE A 16 -9.80 -5.82 -1.22
C PHE A 16 -10.38 -6.92 -0.30
N GLY A 17 -10.90 -8.02 -0.86
CA GLY A 17 -11.35 -9.17 -0.07
C GLY A 17 -12.63 -8.95 0.75
N TRP A 18 -13.39 -7.86 0.50
CA TRP A 18 -14.57 -7.49 1.32
C TRP A 18 -15.70 -8.52 1.32
N ARG A 19 -15.64 -9.56 0.48
CA ARG A 19 -16.70 -10.57 0.37
C ARG A 19 -16.41 -11.90 1.08
N ARG A 20 -15.20 -12.12 1.61
CA ARG A 20 -14.86 -13.42 2.22
C ARG A 20 -14.14 -13.24 3.55
N ALA A 21 -14.80 -13.68 4.62
CA ALA A 21 -14.14 -13.98 5.89
C ALA A 21 -13.61 -15.42 5.83
N TYR A 22 -12.46 -15.66 6.46
CA TYR A 22 -11.82 -16.96 6.55
C TYR A 22 -12.07 -17.54 7.94
N GLY A 23 -12.44 -18.82 8.00
CA GLY A 23 -12.90 -19.47 9.23
C GLY A 23 -11.77 -20.00 10.11
N ASP A 24 -10.59 -20.21 9.51
CA ASP A 24 -9.41 -20.72 10.20
C ASP A 24 -8.12 -20.11 9.64
N THR A 25 -7.02 -20.35 10.34
CA THR A 25 -5.69 -19.81 10.00
C THR A 25 -5.11 -20.45 8.72
N THR A 26 -5.49 -21.68 8.39
CA THR A 26 -4.99 -22.37 7.18
C THR A 26 -5.51 -21.69 5.92
N GLU A 27 -6.79 -21.32 5.91
CA GLU A 27 -7.37 -20.58 4.79
C GLU A 27 -6.75 -19.18 4.65
N VAL A 28 -6.41 -18.52 5.77
CA VAL A 28 -5.71 -17.21 5.77
C VAL A 28 -4.29 -17.37 5.22
N ASP A 29 -3.53 -18.34 5.71
CA ASP A 29 -2.14 -18.58 5.31
C ASP A 29 -2.02 -18.93 3.81
N ALA A 30 -2.98 -19.71 3.30
CA ALA A 30 -3.07 -20.03 1.88
C ALA A 30 -3.27 -18.77 1.03
N LEU A 31 -4.17 -17.86 1.44
CA LEU A 31 -4.37 -16.59 0.74
C LEU A 31 -3.12 -15.70 0.79
N LEU A 32 -2.48 -15.57 1.96
CA LEU A 32 -1.27 -14.75 2.11
C LEU A 32 -0.13 -15.27 1.22
N THR A 33 -0.03 -16.60 1.08
CA THR A 33 0.91 -17.24 0.16
C THR A 33 0.58 -16.88 -1.28
N GLU A 34 -0.66 -17.06 -1.72
CA GLU A 34 -1.11 -16.73 -3.08
C GLU A 34 -0.88 -15.24 -3.42
N GLN A 35 -1.17 -14.34 -2.49
CA GLN A 35 -0.93 -12.91 -2.65
C GLN A 35 0.56 -12.60 -2.83
N SER A 36 1.41 -13.25 -2.04
CA SER A 36 2.87 -13.09 -2.12
C SER A 36 3.40 -13.58 -3.46
N GLU A 37 3.00 -14.78 -3.89
CA GLU A 37 3.42 -15.35 -5.19
C GLU A 37 2.98 -14.48 -6.37
N THR A 38 1.74 -13.97 -6.31
CA THR A 38 1.21 -13.04 -7.33
C THR A 38 2.03 -11.75 -7.37
N ALA A 39 2.35 -11.18 -6.21
CA ALA A 39 3.16 -9.97 -6.11
C ALA A 39 4.60 -10.19 -6.63
N TYR A 40 5.23 -11.31 -6.28
CA TYR A 40 6.58 -11.65 -6.76
C TYR A 40 6.62 -11.86 -8.28
N THR A 41 5.60 -12.52 -8.83
CA THR A 41 5.49 -12.70 -10.29
C THR A 41 5.37 -11.34 -10.99
N ALA A 42 4.57 -10.41 -10.47
CA ALA A 42 4.45 -9.06 -11.01
C ALA A 42 5.73 -8.22 -10.83
N ALA A 43 6.55 -8.49 -9.81
CA ALA A 43 7.74 -7.71 -9.48
C ALA A 43 8.88 -7.87 -10.50
N ALA A 44 8.97 -9.01 -11.20
CA ALA A 44 10.03 -9.26 -12.19
C ALA A 44 10.04 -8.18 -13.29
N ASP A 45 8.87 -7.72 -13.74
CA ASP A 45 8.73 -6.68 -14.75
C ASP A 45 9.01 -5.27 -14.20
N HIS A 46 8.79 -5.05 -12.90
CA HIS A 46 8.98 -3.76 -12.26
C HIS A 46 10.45 -3.35 -12.19
N ALA A 47 11.36 -4.28 -11.90
CA ALA A 47 12.80 -3.97 -11.76
C ALA A 47 13.43 -3.55 -13.10
N ALA A 48 13.10 -4.26 -14.18
CA ALA A 48 13.58 -3.93 -15.53
C ALA A 48 13.05 -2.56 -15.99
N LEU A 49 11.77 -2.28 -15.76
CA LEU A 49 11.15 -1.00 -16.10
C LEU A 49 11.72 0.16 -15.28
N ALA A 50 11.94 -0.04 -13.98
CA ALA A 50 12.53 0.95 -13.09
C ALA A 50 13.98 1.27 -13.50
N THR A 51 14.78 0.25 -13.84
CA THR A 51 16.15 0.43 -14.33
C THR A 51 16.18 1.25 -15.63
N ALA A 52 15.25 1.00 -16.55
CA ALA A 52 15.17 1.73 -17.80
C ALA A 52 14.73 3.20 -17.63
N LYS A 53 13.91 3.50 -16.61
CA LYS A 53 13.31 4.83 -16.41
C LYS A 53 14.07 5.73 -15.44
N ASN A 54 14.70 5.17 -14.41
CA ASN A 54 15.34 5.93 -13.33
C ASN A 54 16.77 6.35 -13.72
N THR A 55 16.89 7.18 -14.75
CA THR A 55 18.18 7.61 -15.31
C THR A 55 18.91 8.66 -14.45
N ASP A 56 18.18 9.34 -13.57
CA ASP A 56 18.71 10.33 -12.63
C ASP A 56 17.84 10.40 -11.37
N ALA A 57 18.25 11.23 -10.41
CA ALA A 57 17.53 11.38 -9.15
C ALA A 57 16.08 11.85 -9.32
N LEU A 58 15.80 12.79 -10.25
CA LEU A 58 14.43 13.26 -10.48
C LEU A 58 13.56 12.21 -11.15
N ALA A 59 14.14 11.38 -12.03
CA ALA A 59 13.43 10.33 -12.72
C ALA A 59 12.84 9.26 -11.75
N VAL A 60 13.37 9.15 -10.53
CA VAL A 60 12.83 8.30 -9.46
C VAL A 60 11.54 8.86 -8.85
N GLN A 61 11.32 10.18 -8.88
CA GLN A 61 10.22 10.85 -8.17
C GLN A 61 8.83 10.32 -8.51
N PRO A 62 8.44 10.13 -9.79
CA PRO A 62 7.08 9.74 -10.11
C PRO A 62 6.69 8.39 -9.50
N GLY A 63 7.62 7.42 -9.50
CA GLY A 63 7.39 6.10 -8.92
C GLY A 63 7.21 6.14 -7.40
N VAL A 64 8.05 6.91 -6.69
CA VAL A 64 7.98 7.02 -5.23
C VAL A 64 6.76 7.85 -4.79
N LEU A 65 6.41 8.91 -5.52
CA LEU A 65 5.19 9.70 -5.27
C LEU A 65 3.93 8.86 -5.46
N ASP A 66 3.86 8.07 -6.53
CA ASP A 66 2.74 7.18 -6.80
C ASP A 66 2.61 6.10 -5.71
N ALA A 67 3.72 5.46 -5.34
CA ALA A 67 3.73 4.48 -4.25
C ALA A 67 3.27 5.10 -2.92
N ARG A 68 3.79 6.29 -2.56
CA ARG A 68 3.36 7.01 -1.34
C ARG A 68 1.87 7.31 -1.35
N GLY A 69 1.33 7.78 -2.47
CA GLY A 69 -0.09 8.11 -2.60
C GLY A 69 -0.98 6.89 -2.38
N ARG A 70 -0.64 5.75 -3.00
CA ARG A 70 -1.37 4.48 -2.85
C ARG A 70 -1.30 3.96 -1.41
N ILE A 71 -0.10 3.92 -0.83
CA ILE A 71 0.10 3.43 0.54
C ILE A 71 -0.65 4.33 1.56
N LEU A 72 -0.59 5.65 1.42
CA LEU A 72 -1.33 6.55 2.32
C LEU A 72 -2.85 6.32 2.25
N ALA A 73 -3.39 6.09 1.05
CA ALA A 73 -4.80 5.78 0.91
C ALA A 73 -5.18 4.46 1.60
N ASP A 74 -4.34 3.43 1.48
CA ASP A 74 -4.55 2.14 2.14
C ASP A 74 -4.43 2.25 3.68
N VAL A 75 -3.48 3.05 4.19
CA VAL A 75 -3.33 3.31 5.63
C VAL A 75 -4.56 4.02 6.20
N LEU A 76 -5.07 5.06 5.54
CA LEU A 76 -6.29 5.76 5.97
C LEU A 76 -7.52 4.85 5.91
N TYR A 77 -7.55 3.89 4.98
CA TYR A 77 -8.57 2.86 4.97
C TYR A 77 -8.48 1.95 6.20
N LEU A 78 -7.27 1.49 6.56
CA LEU A 78 -7.02 0.65 7.73
C LEU A 78 -7.32 1.37 9.05
N GLU A 79 -7.11 2.68 9.15
CA GLU A 79 -7.59 3.49 10.28
C GLU A 79 -9.11 3.40 10.46
N GLY A 80 -9.86 3.38 9.35
CA GLY A 80 -11.30 3.19 9.36
C GLY A 80 -11.69 1.80 9.90
N VAL A 81 -10.94 0.77 9.51
CA VAL A 81 -11.12 -0.60 10.02
C VAL A 81 -10.82 -0.67 11.52
N LEU A 82 -9.70 -0.10 11.97
CA LEU A 82 -9.32 0.00 13.38
C LEU A 82 -10.37 0.74 14.22
N THR A 83 -10.85 1.88 13.72
CA THR A 83 -11.91 2.66 14.39
C THR A 83 -13.18 1.83 14.56
N SER A 84 -13.59 1.08 13.53
CA SER A 84 -14.73 0.17 13.60
C SER A 84 -14.50 -0.96 14.62
N ALA A 85 -13.31 -1.56 14.63
CA ALA A 85 -12.94 -2.62 15.56
C ALA A 85 -13.04 -2.17 17.02
N ARG A 86 -12.50 -0.98 17.34
CA ARG A 86 -12.60 -0.35 18.66
C ARG A 86 -14.05 -0.07 19.05
N ASN A 87 -14.82 0.55 18.15
CA ASN A 87 -16.23 0.88 18.42
C ASN A 87 -17.11 -0.35 18.67
N ARG A 88 -16.75 -1.50 18.10
CA ARG A 88 -17.47 -2.76 18.27
C ARG A 88 -16.94 -3.62 19.42
N GLY A 89 -15.88 -3.20 20.10
CA GLY A 89 -15.25 -3.97 21.16
C GLY A 89 -14.74 -5.33 20.68
N LEU A 90 -14.12 -5.38 19.50
CA LEU A 90 -13.47 -6.59 19.02
C LEU A 90 -12.33 -7.03 19.97
N PRO A 91 -11.87 -8.29 19.89
CA PRO A 91 -10.79 -8.79 20.75
C PRO A 91 -9.56 -7.86 20.74
N SER A 92 -8.96 -7.63 21.90
CA SER A 92 -7.81 -6.72 22.07
C SER A 92 -6.67 -7.04 21.13
N GLU A 93 -6.37 -8.33 20.95
CA GLU A 93 -5.31 -8.77 20.04
C GLU A 93 -5.54 -8.30 18.59
N VAL A 94 -6.78 -8.33 18.10
CA VAL A 94 -7.11 -7.82 16.75
C VAL A 94 -6.92 -6.31 16.67
N ILE A 95 -7.30 -5.58 17.72
CA ILE A 95 -7.14 -4.13 17.80
C ILE A 95 -5.65 -3.76 17.82
N GLU A 96 -4.85 -4.42 18.66
CA GLU A 96 -3.40 -4.20 18.77
C GLU A 96 -2.69 -4.46 17.43
N ARG A 97 -3.02 -5.56 16.73
CA ARG A 97 -2.44 -5.81 15.40
C ARG A 97 -2.84 -4.76 14.36
N LEU A 98 -4.06 -4.23 14.43
CA LEU A 98 -4.49 -3.15 13.54
C LEU A 98 -3.79 -1.83 13.87
N GLU A 99 -3.54 -1.54 15.16
CA GLU A 99 -2.74 -0.41 15.61
C GLU A 99 -1.32 -0.49 15.05
N ASP A 100 -0.65 -1.63 15.24
CA ASP A 100 0.70 -1.87 14.72
C ASP A 100 0.78 -1.60 13.21
N VAL A 101 -0.18 -2.12 12.43
CA VAL A 101 -0.18 -1.96 10.97
C VAL A 101 -0.42 -0.50 10.57
N VAL A 102 -1.32 0.21 11.24
CA VAL A 102 -1.58 1.64 10.97
C VAL A 102 -0.34 2.47 11.28
N ASP A 103 0.30 2.24 12.42
CA ASP A 103 1.48 2.98 12.85
C ASP A 103 2.66 2.78 11.90
N HIS A 104 2.99 1.53 11.56
CA HIS A 104 4.04 1.22 10.58
C HIS A 104 3.69 1.75 9.19
N GLY A 105 2.41 1.72 8.82
CA GLY A 105 1.91 2.29 7.58
C GLY A 105 2.21 3.80 7.49
N HIS A 106 1.90 4.55 8.54
CA HIS A 106 2.21 5.97 8.62
C HIS A 106 3.71 6.24 8.55
N GLU A 107 4.52 5.49 9.29
CA GLU A 107 5.98 5.58 9.23
C GLU A 107 6.49 5.43 7.79
N LEU A 108 6.01 4.40 7.07
CA LEU A 108 6.37 4.18 5.68
C LEU A 108 5.98 5.37 4.79
N THR A 109 4.80 5.98 4.98
CA THR A 109 4.41 7.17 4.18
C THR A 109 5.30 8.38 4.43
N VAL A 110 5.84 8.52 5.65
CA VAL A 110 6.81 9.56 6.03
C VAL A 110 8.16 9.28 5.38
N LEU A 111 8.66 8.05 5.48
CA LEU A 111 9.91 7.63 4.83
C LEU A 111 9.87 7.84 3.31
N LEU A 112 8.76 7.50 2.65
CA LEU A 112 8.58 7.75 1.22
C LEU A 112 8.57 9.25 0.90
N ALA A 113 7.98 10.09 1.75
CA ALA A 113 8.04 11.55 1.57
C ALA A 113 9.48 12.07 1.69
N HIS A 114 10.27 11.53 2.63
CA HIS A 114 11.69 11.86 2.75
C HIS A 114 12.49 11.43 1.53
N ALA A 115 12.25 10.23 0.99
CA ALA A 115 12.87 9.76 -0.24
C ALA A 115 12.55 10.67 -1.44
N VAL A 116 11.30 11.11 -1.59
CA VAL A 116 10.96 12.10 -2.63
C VAL A 116 11.72 13.41 -2.39
N ARG A 117 11.76 13.93 -1.17
CA ARG A 117 12.51 15.18 -0.88
C ARG A 117 14.00 15.06 -1.17
N SER A 118 14.63 13.91 -0.90
CA SER A 118 16.05 13.72 -1.17
C SER A 118 16.38 13.76 -2.66
N THR A 119 15.48 13.29 -3.53
CA THR A 119 15.69 13.40 -4.98
C THR A 119 15.74 14.86 -5.46
N ALA A 120 14.86 15.72 -4.92
CA ALA A 120 14.84 17.14 -5.25
C ALA A 120 16.10 17.86 -4.73
N ALA A 121 16.54 17.51 -3.51
CA ALA A 121 17.77 18.05 -2.93
C ALA A 121 19.02 17.64 -3.76
N ALA A 122 19.10 16.38 -4.17
CA ALA A 122 20.21 15.86 -4.98
C ALA A 122 20.30 16.55 -6.36
N HIS A 123 19.15 16.85 -6.97
CA HIS A 123 19.11 17.62 -8.21
C HIS A 123 19.62 19.06 -8.01
N ALA A 124 19.18 19.73 -6.94
CA ALA A 124 19.62 21.10 -6.64
C ALA A 124 21.14 21.18 -6.38
N SER A 125 21.73 20.17 -5.72
CA SER A 125 23.16 20.13 -5.44
C SER A 125 24.03 19.77 -6.65
N SER A 126 23.47 19.18 -7.69
CA SER A 126 24.20 18.80 -8.92
C SER A 126 24.17 19.88 -10.01
N GLY A 127 23.32 20.91 -9.85
CA GLY A 127 23.29 22.11 -10.69
C GLY A 127 24.05 23.32 -10.13
N SER A 128 24.76 23.16 -9.00
CA SER A 128 25.65 24.17 -8.38
C SER A 128 27.11 23.85 -8.70
#